data_AF-A0A7C2EF99-F1
#
_entry.id   AF-A0A7C2EF99-F1
#
_cell.length_a   1.000
_cell.length_b   1.000
_cell.length_c   1.000
_cell.angle_alpha   90.00
_cell.angle_beta   90.00
_cell.angle_gamma   90.00
#
_symmetry.space_group_name_H-M   'P 1'
#
loop_
_entity.id
_entity.type
_entity.pdbx_description
1 polymer ?
#
loop_
_entity_poly.entity_id
_entity_poly.type
_entity_poly.pdbx_seq_one_letter_code
_entity_poly.pdbx_strand_id
1 'polypeptide(L)'
;MSKVKGKPAFTPEVIEEAWERAKEAPVALIDCREEIPCNPCEDACAKGAITVGPNICAPPMFDPGKCNGCGKCALLCPGMAIILLDRSGGVGAVRVSVPYEMRETLTAGEEAWAVDNEGKALGRGKIIKVSGKDEVGGTRLVTLEVPQDWALKVKGVSGRKLLIEVPEEVEEAPRQQDFLLCRCEEVRVSSVREAVGLRFRSLGALRRYSRVGLGICQGRFCQSMLRDKLVGESMMEHAAAGIFKVRPPVRPVSLSRLGGENG
;
A
#
# COMPACT_ATOMS: atom_id res chain seq x y z
N MET A 1 17.90 -12.31 -28.99
CA MET A 1 16.97 -11.93 -27.91
C MET A 1 15.88 -13.00 -27.86
N SER A 2 15.99 -13.95 -26.92
CA SER A 2 15.05 -15.08 -26.84
C SER A 2 13.68 -14.52 -26.43
N LYS A 3 12.65 -14.76 -27.26
CA LYS A 3 11.28 -14.33 -26.96
C LYS A 3 10.85 -15.01 -25.66
N VAL A 4 10.58 -14.22 -24.63
CA VAL A 4 9.96 -14.71 -23.38
C VAL A 4 8.66 -15.39 -23.79
N LYS A 5 8.56 -16.72 -23.57
CA LYS A 5 7.37 -17.49 -23.91
C LYS A 5 6.34 -17.30 -22.81
N GLY A 6 5.12 -16.91 -23.17
CA GLY A 6 3.97 -16.84 -22.26
C GLY A 6 2.99 -15.74 -22.64
N LYS A 7 1.96 -15.55 -21.82
CA LYS A 7 1.09 -14.36 -21.80
C LYS A 7 1.19 -13.70 -20.43
N PRO A 8 0.93 -12.39 -20.29
CA PRO A 8 0.94 -11.73 -18.98
C PRO A 8 -0.02 -12.44 -18.03
N ALA A 9 0.39 -12.63 -16.78
CA ALA A 9 -0.30 -13.54 -15.87
C ALA A 9 -1.75 -13.13 -15.52
N PHE A 10 -2.07 -11.84 -15.67
CA PHE A 10 -3.37 -11.25 -15.36
C PHE A 10 -4.35 -11.23 -16.54
N THR A 11 -4.00 -11.80 -17.70
CA THR A 11 -4.92 -11.82 -18.85
C THR A 11 -6.08 -12.80 -18.60
N PRO A 12 -7.29 -12.52 -19.13
CA PRO A 12 -8.45 -13.41 -18.95
C PRO A 12 -8.20 -14.86 -19.38
N GLU A 13 -7.38 -15.06 -20.42
CA GLU A 13 -7.06 -16.39 -20.95
C GLU A 13 -6.22 -17.22 -19.96
N VAL A 14 -5.23 -16.60 -19.33
CA VAL A 14 -4.38 -17.26 -18.32
C VAL A 14 -5.18 -17.52 -17.04
N ILE A 15 -6.06 -16.60 -16.67
CA ILE A 15 -6.98 -16.76 -15.54
C ILE A 15 -7.91 -17.96 -15.76
N GLU A 16 -8.48 -18.10 -16.96
CA GLU A 16 -9.36 -19.21 -17.30
C GLU A 16 -8.61 -20.56 -17.31
N GLU A 17 -7.39 -20.59 -17.83
CA GLU A 17 -6.55 -21.80 -17.81
C GLU A 17 -6.20 -22.20 -16.36
N ALA A 18 -5.86 -21.24 -15.50
CA ALA A 18 -5.66 -21.48 -14.08
C ALA A 18 -6.97 -21.94 -13.41
N TRP A 19 -8.11 -21.36 -13.76
CA TRP A 19 -9.42 -21.74 -13.22
C TRP A 19 -9.74 -23.21 -13.46
N GLU A 20 -9.48 -23.71 -14.68
CA GLU A 20 -9.69 -25.10 -15.04
C GLU A 20 -8.67 -26.03 -14.36
N ARG A 21 -7.38 -25.65 -14.34
CA ARG A 21 -6.34 -26.41 -13.66
C ARG A 21 -6.61 -26.58 -12.16
N ALA A 22 -7.21 -25.58 -11.53
CA ALA A 22 -7.55 -25.60 -10.12
C ALA A 22 -8.49 -26.76 -9.72
N LYS A 23 -9.24 -27.34 -10.66
CA LYS A 23 -10.10 -28.52 -10.41
C LYS A 23 -9.31 -29.78 -10.05
N GLU A 24 -8.07 -29.87 -10.52
CA GLU A 24 -7.22 -31.05 -10.32
C GLU A 24 -6.24 -30.87 -9.17
N ALA A 25 -5.68 -29.67 -9.02
CA ALA A 25 -4.68 -29.36 -8.01
C ALA A 25 -4.61 -27.86 -7.72
N PRO A 26 -4.05 -27.44 -6.57
CA PRO A 26 -3.75 -26.05 -6.30
C PRO A 26 -2.92 -25.39 -7.42
N VAL A 27 -3.29 -24.17 -7.79
CA VAL A 27 -2.62 -23.37 -8.82
C VAL A 27 -2.53 -21.92 -8.36
N ALA A 28 -1.49 -21.21 -8.80
CA ALA A 28 -1.38 -19.78 -8.52
C ALA A 28 -2.29 -18.96 -9.45
N LEU A 29 -2.83 -17.86 -8.93
CA LEU A 29 -3.46 -16.79 -9.70
C LEU A 29 -2.68 -15.51 -9.41
N ILE A 30 -2.21 -14.84 -10.46
CA ILE A 30 -1.28 -13.71 -10.36
C ILE A 30 -1.93 -12.48 -10.99
N ASP A 31 -2.19 -11.45 -10.18
CA ASP A 31 -2.80 -10.18 -10.61
C ASP A 31 -1.80 -9.02 -10.52
N CYS A 32 -0.52 -9.31 -10.76
CA CYS A 32 0.55 -8.31 -10.72
C CYS A 32 0.56 -7.51 -12.02
N ARG A 33 0.26 -6.21 -11.94
CA ARG A 33 0.22 -5.27 -13.09
C ARG A 33 1.27 -4.16 -12.99
N GLU A 34 2.10 -4.24 -11.97
CA GLU A 34 3.08 -3.20 -11.63
C GLU A 34 4.29 -3.25 -12.56
N GLU A 35 4.73 -2.09 -13.03
CA GLU A 35 5.94 -1.91 -13.83
C GLU A 35 7.14 -1.49 -12.94
N ILE A 36 7.44 -2.31 -11.94
CA ILE A 36 8.50 -2.06 -10.93
C ILE A 36 9.61 -3.11 -11.04
N PRO A 37 10.88 -2.79 -10.69
CA PRO A 37 12.00 -3.73 -10.80
C PRO A 37 11.89 -4.88 -9.79
N CYS A 38 11.14 -5.94 -10.15
CA CYS A 38 10.73 -7.01 -9.25
C CYS A 38 10.60 -8.36 -9.97
N ASN A 39 11.39 -9.35 -9.56
CA ASN A 39 11.38 -10.73 -10.04
C ASN A 39 11.40 -11.86 -8.96
N PRO A 40 11.22 -11.64 -7.63
CA PRO A 40 11.25 -12.74 -6.65
C PRO A 40 10.30 -13.92 -6.95
N CYS A 41 9.19 -13.67 -7.63
CA CYS A 41 8.23 -14.71 -8.00
C CYS A 41 8.79 -15.69 -9.05
N GLU A 42 9.63 -15.22 -9.97
CA GLU A 42 10.36 -16.06 -10.94
C GLU A 42 11.44 -16.86 -10.21
N ASP A 43 12.27 -16.20 -9.39
CA ASP A 43 13.36 -16.85 -8.63
C ASP A 43 12.85 -17.94 -7.67
N ALA A 44 11.66 -17.73 -7.09
CA ALA A 44 11.01 -18.70 -6.21
C ALA A 44 10.40 -19.91 -6.96
N CYS A 45 10.15 -19.79 -8.27
CA CYS A 45 9.40 -20.76 -9.03
C CYS A 45 10.28 -21.91 -9.56
N ALA A 46 10.48 -22.94 -8.72
CA ALA A 46 11.25 -24.13 -9.12
C ALA A 46 10.67 -24.89 -10.33
N LYS A 47 9.42 -24.63 -10.73
CA LYS A 47 8.78 -25.25 -11.91
C LYS A 47 8.96 -24.44 -13.19
N GLY A 48 9.47 -23.21 -13.11
CA GLY A 48 9.55 -22.30 -14.26
C GLY A 48 8.16 -21.99 -14.84
N ALA A 49 7.13 -21.93 -13.98
CA ALA A 49 5.78 -21.55 -14.35
C ALA A 49 5.62 -20.02 -14.44
N ILE A 50 6.47 -19.26 -13.75
CA ILE A 50 6.48 -17.79 -13.75
C ILE A 50 7.76 -17.34 -14.46
N THR A 51 7.65 -16.34 -15.33
CA THR A 51 8.79 -15.78 -16.06
C THR A 51 8.64 -14.27 -16.19
N VAL A 52 9.54 -13.49 -15.60
CA VAL A 52 9.63 -12.03 -15.79
C VAL A 52 10.64 -11.74 -16.90
N GLY A 53 11.77 -12.47 -16.88
CA GLY A 53 12.81 -12.36 -17.90
C GLY A 53 13.76 -11.17 -17.67
N PRO A 54 14.49 -10.73 -18.70
CA PRO A 54 15.60 -9.78 -18.54
C PRO A 54 15.14 -8.36 -18.20
N ASN A 55 13.91 -7.99 -18.59
CA ASN A 55 13.31 -6.73 -18.18
C ASN A 55 12.52 -6.96 -16.88
N ILE A 56 13.20 -6.81 -15.74
CA ILE A 56 12.61 -7.03 -14.41
C ILE A 56 11.50 -6.02 -14.05
N CYS A 57 11.30 -4.98 -14.86
CA CYS A 57 10.18 -4.05 -14.71
C CYS A 57 8.93 -4.49 -15.49
N ALA A 58 8.98 -5.59 -16.24
CA ALA A 58 7.82 -6.10 -16.94
C ALA A 58 6.94 -6.92 -15.98
N PRO A 59 5.61 -6.91 -16.14
CA PRO A 59 4.75 -7.84 -15.42
C PRO A 59 5.10 -9.31 -15.72
N PRO A 60 4.92 -10.22 -14.75
CA PRO A 60 5.25 -11.62 -14.93
C PRO A 60 4.36 -12.29 -15.97
N MET A 61 4.98 -13.17 -16.76
CA MET A 61 4.30 -14.15 -17.60
C MET A 61 4.03 -15.40 -16.76
N PHE A 62 2.91 -16.08 -17.01
CA PHE A 62 2.53 -17.25 -16.22
C PHE A 62 1.97 -18.38 -17.10
N ASP A 63 2.39 -19.60 -16.77
CA ASP A 63 1.99 -20.86 -17.39
C ASP A 63 1.33 -21.74 -16.31
N PRO A 64 -0.01 -21.76 -16.22
CA PRO A 64 -0.74 -22.54 -15.23
C PRO A 64 -0.46 -24.05 -15.34
N GLY A 65 -0.20 -24.57 -16.53
CA GLY A 65 0.07 -25.98 -16.78
C GLY A 65 1.34 -26.50 -16.07
N LYS A 66 2.34 -25.64 -15.86
CA LYS A 66 3.56 -25.97 -15.10
C LYS A 66 3.43 -25.78 -13.59
N CYS A 67 2.41 -25.05 -13.15
CA CYS A 67 2.27 -24.68 -11.75
C CYS A 67 1.78 -25.88 -10.91
N ASN A 68 2.36 -26.01 -9.72
CA ASN A 68 1.98 -27.03 -8.73
C ASN A 68 1.38 -26.43 -7.45
N GLY A 69 1.10 -25.12 -7.45
CA GLY A 69 0.46 -24.41 -6.34
C GLY A 69 1.22 -24.45 -5.01
N CYS A 70 2.54 -24.57 -5.02
CA CYS A 70 3.33 -24.65 -3.78
C CYS A 70 3.31 -23.38 -2.90
N GLY A 71 2.90 -22.23 -3.43
CA GLY A 71 2.75 -20.97 -2.68
C GLY A 71 4.03 -20.18 -2.40
N LYS A 72 5.21 -20.67 -2.78
CA LYS A 72 6.48 -19.97 -2.51
C LYS A 72 6.55 -18.56 -3.12
N CYS A 73 6.01 -18.39 -4.32
CA CYS A 73 5.93 -17.08 -4.97
C CYS A 73 5.00 -16.11 -4.22
N ALA A 74 3.90 -16.61 -3.65
CA ALA A 74 2.96 -15.79 -2.86
C ALA A 74 3.56 -15.31 -1.54
N LEU A 75 4.39 -16.14 -0.89
CA LEU A 75 5.11 -15.80 0.35
C LEU A 75 6.21 -14.73 0.16
N LEU A 76 6.64 -14.48 -1.07
CA LEU A 76 7.72 -13.54 -1.40
C LEU A 76 7.22 -12.35 -2.21
N CYS A 77 5.92 -12.26 -2.49
CA CYS A 77 5.36 -11.20 -3.30
C CYS A 77 5.19 -9.92 -2.47
N PRO A 78 6.00 -8.86 -2.70
CA PRO A 78 5.89 -7.63 -1.91
C PRO A 78 4.57 -6.89 -2.15
N GLY A 79 3.94 -7.11 -3.32
CA GLY A 79 2.65 -6.51 -3.67
C GLY A 79 1.45 -7.39 -3.30
N MET A 80 1.64 -8.55 -2.66
CA MET A 80 0.57 -9.48 -2.29
C MET A 80 -0.37 -9.90 -3.46
N ALA A 81 0.13 -9.79 -4.71
CA ALA A 81 -0.66 -9.96 -5.93
C ALA A 81 -0.85 -11.42 -6.36
N ILE A 82 -0.27 -12.37 -5.61
CA ILE A 82 -0.30 -13.80 -5.93
C ILE A 82 -1.13 -14.52 -4.88
N ILE A 83 -2.21 -15.16 -5.32
CA ILE A 83 -3.05 -16.02 -4.49
C ILE A 83 -2.99 -17.46 -5.01
N LEU A 84 -3.42 -18.42 -4.20
CA LEU A 84 -3.57 -19.82 -4.64
C LEU A 84 -5.04 -20.18 -4.69
N LEU A 85 -5.42 -20.88 -5.76
CA LEU A 85 -6.76 -21.39 -5.99
C LEU A 85 -6.71 -22.93 -5.98
N ASP A 86 -7.57 -23.55 -5.20
CA ASP A 86 -7.75 -25.01 -5.17
C ASP A 86 -9.24 -25.37 -5.15
N ARG A 87 -9.67 -26.06 -6.21
CA ARG A 87 -11.03 -26.54 -6.44
C ARG A 87 -11.12 -28.06 -6.48
N SER A 88 -10.04 -28.76 -6.10
CA SER A 88 -9.99 -30.24 -6.07
C SER A 88 -10.90 -30.86 -4.99
N GLY A 89 -11.45 -30.06 -4.09
CA GLY A 89 -12.29 -30.50 -2.96
C GLY A 89 -13.74 -30.85 -3.32
N GLY A 90 -14.17 -30.73 -4.58
CA GLY A 90 -15.54 -31.01 -5.02
C GLY A 90 -16.35 -29.75 -5.38
N VAL A 91 -17.65 -29.93 -5.60
CA VAL A 91 -18.56 -28.86 -6.07
C VAL A 91 -19.13 -28.10 -4.86
N GLY A 92 -18.89 -26.79 -4.80
CA GLY A 92 -19.45 -25.90 -3.78
C GLY A 92 -18.42 -24.89 -3.27
N ALA A 93 -17.63 -25.30 -2.27
CA ALA A 93 -16.65 -24.43 -1.62
C ALA A 93 -15.26 -24.54 -2.27
N VAL A 94 -14.63 -23.40 -2.48
CA VAL A 94 -13.31 -23.25 -3.09
C VAL A 94 -12.31 -22.80 -2.04
N ARG A 95 -11.11 -23.36 -2.08
CA ARG A 95 -10.03 -23.01 -1.17
C ARG A 95 -9.16 -21.94 -1.82
N VAL A 96 -9.14 -20.75 -1.24
CA VAL A 96 -8.35 -19.61 -1.70
C VAL A 96 -7.29 -19.30 -0.64
N SER A 97 -6.01 -19.37 -1.00
CA SER A 97 -4.92 -18.95 -0.11
C SER A 97 -4.42 -17.58 -0.48
N VAL A 98 -4.45 -16.67 0.49
CA VAL A 98 -4.00 -15.29 0.31
C VAL A 98 -2.79 -15.00 1.22
N PRO A 99 -1.87 -14.13 0.78
CA PRO A 99 -0.80 -13.62 1.63
C PRO A 99 -1.40 -12.73 2.74
N TYR A 100 -0.78 -12.78 3.91
CA TYR A 100 -1.22 -12.06 5.10
C TYR A 100 -0.01 -11.63 5.93
N GLU A 101 0.12 -10.32 6.13
CA GLU A 101 1.27 -9.68 6.82
C GLU A 101 0.84 -8.84 8.03
N MET A 102 -0.43 -8.92 8.42
CA MET A 102 -0.93 -8.16 9.54
C MET A 102 -0.54 -8.81 10.88
N ARG A 103 -0.58 -8.01 11.95
CA ARG A 103 -0.16 -8.45 13.28
C ARG A 103 -1.12 -9.42 13.95
N GLU A 104 -2.37 -9.49 13.51
CA GLU A 104 -3.34 -10.35 14.19
C GLU A 104 -3.01 -11.83 13.93
N THR A 105 -3.03 -12.64 14.98
CA THR A 105 -2.83 -14.07 14.84
C THR A 105 -4.15 -14.70 14.37
N LEU A 106 -4.13 -15.23 13.14
CA LEU A 106 -5.21 -16.02 12.57
C LEU A 106 -4.95 -17.52 12.79
N THR A 107 -5.98 -18.24 13.24
CA THR A 107 -5.91 -19.67 13.54
C THR A 107 -6.83 -20.48 12.64
N ALA A 108 -6.39 -21.68 12.23
CA ALA A 108 -7.28 -22.60 11.52
C ALA A 108 -8.49 -22.98 12.40
N GLY A 109 -9.67 -23.01 11.79
CA GLY A 109 -10.96 -23.24 12.45
C GLY A 109 -11.75 -21.96 12.74
N GLU A 110 -11.10 -20.80 12.75
CA GLU A 110 -11.78 -19.50 12.92
C GLU A 110 -12.44 -19.03 11.61
N GLU A 111 -13.37 -18.08 11.71
CA GLU A 111 -13.88 -17.32 10.57
C GLU A 111 -13.18 -15.97 10.47
N ALA A 112 -12.95 -15.51 9.25
CA ALA A 112 -12.49 -14.16 8.97
C ALA A 112 -13.18 -13.58 7.74
N TRP A 113 -13.13 -12.26 7.62
CA TRP A 113 -13.67 -11.58 6.46
C TRP A 113 -12.77 -11.79 5.25
N ALA A 114 -13.31 -12.41 4.22
CA ALA A 114 -12.69 -12.44 2.90
C ALA A 114 -12.93 -11.08 2.23
N VAL A 115 -11.87 -10.46 1.71
CA VAL A 115 -11.94 -9.12 1.10
C VAL A 115 -11.45 -9.14 -0.34
N ASP A 116 -11.93 -8.18 -1.14
CA ASP A 116 -11.47 -7.95 -2.51
C ASP A 116 -10.22 -7.04 -2.57
N ASN A 117 -9.82 -6.65 -3.78
CA ASN A 117 -8.66 -5.78 -4.04
C ASN A 117 -8.76 -4.39 -3.39
N GLU A 118 -9.97 -3.92 -3.09
CA GLU A 118 -10.20 -2.62 -2.43
C GLU A 118 -10.30 -2.77 -0.90
N GLY A 119 -10.21 -4.00 -0.38
CA GLY A 119 -10.42 -4.31 1.02
C GLY A 119 -11.89 -4.38 1.42
N LYS A 120 -12.83 -4.35 0.46
CA LYS A 120 -14.26 -4.47 0.74
C LYS A 120 -14.60 -5.91 1.11
N ALA A 121 -15.40 -6.07 2.15
CA ALA A 121 -15.86 -7.38 2.61
C ALA A 121 -16.76 -8.04 1.56
N LEU A 122 -16.36 -9.23 1.10
CA LEU A 122 -17.19 -10.14 0.30
C LEU A 122 -18.12 -10.96 1.20
N GLY A 123 -17.61 -11.36 2.37
CA GLY A 123 -18.34 -12.12 3.38
C GLY A 123 -17.41 -12.89 4.30
N ARG A 124 -17.99 -13.76 5.13
CA ARG A 124 -17.24 -14.60 6.08
C ARG A 124 -16.73 -15.86 5.37
N GLY A 125 -15.44 -16.11 5.50
CA GLY A 125 -14.78 -17.33 5.02
C GLY A 125 -14.17 -18.10 6.19
N LYS A 126 -14.23 -19.43 6.13
CA LYS A 126 -13.64 -20.30 7.16
C LYS A 126 -12.16 -20.47 6.91
N ILE A 127 -11.32 -20.21 7.89
CA ILE A 127 -9.88 -20.45 7.82
C ILE A 127 -9.63 -21.94 7.99
N ILE A 128 -9.14 -22.61 6.95
CA ILE A 128 -8.84 -24.04 7.01
C ILE A 128 -7.37 -24.33 7.30
N LYS A 129 -6.49 -23.38 6.95
CA LYS A 129 -5.04 -23.54 7.10
C LYS A 129 -4.37 -22.19 7.18
N VAL A 130 -3.38 -22.08 8.07
CA VAL A 130 -2.42 -20.98 8.08
C VAL A 130 -1.02 -21.58 8.01
N SER A 131 -0.18 -21.06 7.13
CA SER A 131 1.19 -21.55 6.91
C SER A 131 2.13 -20.39 6.61
N GLY A 132 3.44 -20.65 6.59
CA GLY A 132 4.47 -19.60 6.46
C GLY A 132 5.15 -19.33 7.78
N LYS A 133 5.87 -18.20 7.87
CA LYS A 133 6.65 -17.85 9.05
C LYS A 133 5.83 -16.97 9.98
N ASP A 134 5.77 -17.34 11.25
CA ASP A 134 5.14 -16.52 12.29
C ASP A 134 6.20 -15.65 12.98
N GLU A 135 6.76 -14.70 12.23
CA GLU A 135 7.77 -13.76 12.70
C GLU A 135 7.44 -12.32 12.26
N VAL A 136 7.96 -11.33 12.99
CA VAL A 136 7.72 -9.92 12.66
C VAL A 136 8.28 -9.60 11.27
N GLY A 137 7.41 -9.14 10.37
CA GLY A 137 7.77 -8.86 8.97
C GLY A 137 7.76 -10.09 8.06
N GLY A 138 7.32 -11.25 8.54
CA GLY A 138 7.11 -12.45 7.73
C GLY A 138 5.70 -12.52 7.13
N THR A 139 5.62 -12.98 5.88
CA THR A 139 4.35 -13.24 5.20
C THR A 139 3.82 -14.63 5.55
N ARG A 140 2.53 -14.71 5.90
CA ARG A 140 1.77 -15.96 6.11
C ARG A 140 0.86 -16.21 4.92
N LEU A 141 0.57 -17.46 4.62
CA LEU A 141 -0.52 -17.85 3.71
C LEU A 141 -1.71 -18.32 4.54
N VAL A 142 -2.83 -17.62 4.39
CA VAL A 142 -4.09 -17.94 5.03
C VAL A 142 -5.00 -18.54 3.96
N THR A 143 -5.36 -19.81 4.12
CA THR A 143 -6.28 -20.50 3.23
C THR A 143 -7.69 -20.41 3.79
N LEU A 144 -8.56 -19.74 3.03
CA LEU A 144 -9.99 -19.61 3.28
C LEU A 144 -10.76 -20.62 2.43
N GLU A 145 -11.81 -21.18 3.01
CA GLU A 145 -12.88 -21.86 2.29
C GLU A 145 -14.01 -20.86 2.04
N VAL A 146 -14.33 -20.61 0.77
CA VAL A 146 -15.29 -19.59 0.32
C VAL A 146 -16.20 -20.13 -0.80
N PRO A 147 -17.38 -19.53 -1.04
CA PRO A 147 -18.20 -19.85 -2.20
C PRO A 147 -17.47 -19.66 -3.54
N GLN A 148 -17.80 -20.48 -4.53
CA GLN A 148 -17.18 -20.44 -5.86
C GLN A 148 -17.27 -19.05 -6.54
N ASP A 149 -18.35 -18.30 -6.33
CA ASP A 149 -18.57 -16.97 -6.91
C ASP A 149 -17.57 -15.91 -6.41
N TRP A 150 -16.91 -16.18 -5.28
CA TRP A 150 -15.92 -15.29 -4.68
C TRP A 150 -14.49 -15.69 -5.04
N ALA A 151 -14.27 -16.89 -5.57
CA ALA A 151 -12.95 -17.48 -5.71
C ALA A 151 -11.93 -16.62 -6.47
N LEU A 152 -12.37 -15.90 -7.51
CA LEU A 152 -11.52 -14.96 -8.27
C LEU A 152 -11.51 -13.53 -7.69
N LYS A 153 -12.45 -13.21 -6.80
CA LYS A 153 -12.62 -11.90 -6.17
C LYS A 153 -11.83 -11.75 -4.87
N VAL A 154 -11.63 -12.84 -4.13
CA VAL A 154 -10.90 -12.84 -2.86
C VAL A 154 -9.43 -12.53 -3.10
N LYS A 155 -8.92 -11.48 -2.45
CA LYS A 155 -7.54 -10.98 -2.58
C LYS A 155 -6.85 -10.78 -1.24
N GLY A 156 -7.60 -10.83 -0.14
CA GLY A 156 -7.04 -10.76 1.20
C GLY A 156 -7.98 -11.28 2.28
N VAL A 157 -7.49 -11.22 3.52
CA VAL A 157 -8.26 -11.48 4.74
C VAL A 157 -8.14 -10.26 5.65
N SER A 158 -9.26 -9.79 6.19
CA SER A 158 -9.21 -8.80 7.28
C SER A 158 -8.98 -9.51 8.61
N GLY A 159 -7.87 -9.19 9.28
CA GLY A 159 -7.51 -9.77 10.57
C GLY A 159 -8.22 -9.14 11.77
N ARG A 160 -9.09 -8.15 11.55
CA ARG A 160 -10.06 -7.73 12.56
C ARG A 160 -10.96 -8.91 12.86
N LYS A 161 -10.77 -9.55 14.02
CA LYS A 161 -11.75 -10.49 14.59
C LYS A 161 -13.13 -9.85 14.45
N LEU A 162 -14.14 -10.67 14.20
CA LEU A 162 -15.58 -10.38 14.02
C LEU A 162 -16.24 -9.46 15.08
N LEU A 163 -15.46 -8.89 16.00
CA LEU A 163 -15.84 -8.03 17.11
C LEU A 163 -16.11 -6.57 16.72
N ILE A 164 -15.84 -6.17 15.48
CA ILE A 164 -16.23 -4.84 14.98
C ILE A 164 -17.07 -5.08 13.72
N GLU A 165 -18.39 -4.99 13.85
CA GLU A 165 -19.23 -4.71 12.70
C GLU A 165 -18.66 -3.45 12.06
N VAL A 166 -18.14 -3.55 10.83
CA VAL A 166 -17.75 -2.36 10.08
C VAL A 166 -19.05 -1.60 9.86
N PRO A 167 -19.25 -0.42 10.48
CA PRO A 167 -20.46 0.33 10.26
C PRO A 167 -20.57 0.59 8.75
N GLU A 168 -21.76 0.36 8.15
CA GLU A 168 -21.99 0.67 6.73
C GLU A 168 -21.64 2.14 6.41
N GLU A 169 -21.72 2.99 7.43
CA GLU A 169 -21.34 4.39 7.41
C GLU A 169 -20.26 4.64 8.48
N VAL A 170 -19.01 4.80 8.05
CA VAL A 170 -18.01 5.42 8.91
C VAL A 170 -18.31 6.92 8.85
N GLU A 171 -19.00 7.46 9.87
CA GLU A 171 -19.05 8.93 10.01
C GLU A 171 -17.61 9.45 9.99
N GLU A 172 -17.28 10.26 8.99
CA GLU A 172 -15.98 10.92 8.95
C GLU A 172 -15.84 11.71 10.24
N ALA A 173 -14.94 11.26 11.13
CA ALA A 173 -14.63 12.00 12.33
C ALA A 173 -14.37 13.45 11.92
N PRO A 174 -15.03 14.44 12.54
CA PRO A 174 -14.96 15.82 12.10
C PRO A 174 -13.49 16.21 11.99
N ARG A 175 -13.05 16.56 10.78
CA ARG A 175 -11.65 16.92 10.54
C ARG A 175 -11.25 17.95 11.58
N GLN A 176 -10.28 17.62 12.41
CA GLN A 176 -9.82 18.50 13.47
C GLN A 176 -9.46 19.85 12.84
N GLN A 177 -10.28 20.87 13.12
CA GLN A 177 -10.22 22.13 12.38
C GLN A 177 -9.00 22.98 12.75
N ASP A 178 -8.41 22.67 13.92
CA ASP A 178 -7.20 23.30 14.42
C ASP A 178 -6.16 22.25 14.85
N PHE A 179 -5.01 22.30 14.19
CA PHE A 179 -3.87 21.42 14.42
C PHE A 179 -2.56 22.18 14.27
N LEU A 180 -1.45 21.56 14.68
CA LEU A 180 -0.11 22.15 14.52
C LEU A 180 0.29 22.16 13.04
N LEU A 181 0.27 23.34 12.43
CA LEU A 181 0.74 23.55 11.07
C LEU A 181 2.27 23.54 11.01
N CYS A 182 2.93 24.25 11.93
CA CYS A 182 4.40 24.27 12.03
C CYS A 182 4.85 23.64 13.33
N ARG A 183 5.33 22.39 13.27
CA ARG A 183 5.81 21.66 14.44
C ARG A 183 7.05 22.29 15.09
N CYS A 184 7.93 22.91 14.31
CA CYS A 184 9.17 23.49 14.84
C CYS A 184 8.96 24.78 15.64
N GLU A 185 7.89 25.51 15.36
CA GLU A 185 7.57 26.81 15.99
C GLU A 185 6.26 26.72 16.78
N GLU A 186 5.70 25.52 16.89
CA GLU A 186 4.43 25.23 17.58
C GLU A 186 3.25 26.07 17.10
N VAL A 187 3.26 26.45 15.82
CA VAL A 187 2.23 27.31 15.22
C VAL A 187 1.04 26.46 14.79
N ARG A 188 -0.15 26.81 15.28
CA ARG A 188 -1.43 26.21 14.92
C ARG A 188 -2.02 26.80 13.64
N VAL A 189 -2.91 26.07 12.97
CA VAL A 189 -3.61 26.56 11.77
C VAL A 189 -4.45 27.79 12.10
N SER A 190 -5.19 27.78 13.21
CA SER A 190 -5.99 28.92 13.70
C SER A 190 -5.18 30.23 13.77
N SER A 191 -4.00 30.19 14.39
CA SER A 191 -3.12 31.36 14.51
C SER A 191 -2.67 31.92 13.16
N VAL A 192 -2.48 31.06 12.16
CA VAL A 192 -2.17 31.50 10.80
C VAL A 192 -3.39 32.12 10.14
N ARG A 193 -4.60 31.56 10.32
CA ARG A 193 -5.83 32.13 9.77
C ARG A 193 -6.10 33.54 10.30
N GLU A 194 -5.95 33.73 11.59
CA GLU A 194 -6.04 35.05 12.23
C GLU A 194 -5.05 36.04 11.60
N ALA A 195 -3.79 35.62 11.44
CA ALA A 195 -2.75 36.43 10.81
C ALA A 195 -3.07 36.74 9.34
N VAL A 196 -3.71 35.83 8.61
CA VAL A 196 -4.15 36.07 7.21
C VAL A 196 -5.28 37.09 7.15
N GLY A 197 -6.17 37.10 8.14
CA GLY A 197 -7.20 38.12 8.32
C GLY A 197 -6.64 39.54 8.42
N LEU A 198 -5.38 39.70 8.84
CA LEU A 198 -4.66 40.99 8.87
C LEU A 198 -4.19 41.47 7.48
N ARG A 199 -4.45 40.69 6.41
CA ARG A 199 -4.21 41.06 5.00
C ARG A 199 -2.77 41.48 4.68
N PHE A 200 -1.79 40.70 5.14
CA PHE A 200 -0.39 40.90 4.78
C PHE A 200 -0.17 40.89 3.25
N ARG A 201 0.70 41.78 2.76
CA ARG A 201 0.99 41.93 1.32
C ARG A 201 2.00 40.92 0.76
N SER A 202 2.56 40.04 1.60
CA SER A 202 3.48 39.00 1.16
C SER A 202 3.56 37.84 2.16
N LEU A 203 3.88 36.65 1.66
CA LEU A 203 4.17 35.48 2.50
C LEU A 203 5.36 35.70 3.43
N GLY A 204 6.34 36.51 3.03
CA GLY A 204 7.46 36.86 3.90
C GLY A 204 7.02 37.65 5.13
N ALA A 205 6.05 38.55 4.99
CA ALA A 205 5.48 39.30 6.11
C ALA A 205 4.67 38.39 7.04
N LEU A 206 3.79 37.55 6.46
CA LEU A 206 3.04 36.55 7.23
C LEU A 206 3.98 35.62 8.00
N ARG A 207 5.03 35.11 7.36
CA ARG A 207 6.05 34.22 7.94
C ARG A 207 6.75 34.85 9.15
N ARG A 208 7.10 36.13 9.08
CA ARG A 208 7.76 36.85 10.19
C ARG A 208 6.79 37.10 11.34
N TYR A 209 5.54 37.39 11.04
CA TYR A 209 4.51 37.65 12.04
C TYR A 209 4.10 36.37 12.78
N SER A 210 3.67 35.34 12.04
CA SER A 210 3.17 34.09 12.64
C SER A 210 4.27 33.10 13.00
N ARG A 211 5.53 33.39 12.66
CA ARG A 211 6.70 32.51 12.76
C ARG A 211 6.64 31.21 11.97
N VAL A 212 5.56 30.97 11.22
CA VAL A 212 5.37 29.74 10.45
C VAL A 212 6.58 29.45 9.55
N GLY A 213 7.16 28.26 9.64
CA GLY A 213 8.31 27.87 8.82
C GLY A 213 9.64 28.56 9.16
N LEU A 214 9.76 29.31 10.26
CA LEU A 214 11.05 29.87 10.72
C LEU A 214 11.91 28.88 11.53
N GLY A 215 11.34 27.76 11.96
CA GLY A 215 12.07 26.78 12.76
C GLY A 215 13.13 26.00 11.99
N ILE A 216 13.74 25.02 12.65
CA ILE A 216 14.90 24.26 12.16
C ILE A 216 14.69 23.60 10.78
N CYS A 217 13.44 23.24 10.44
CA CYS A 217 13.10 22.67 9.14
C CYS A 217 13.01 23.70 8.00
N GLN A 218 13.03 25.00 8.33
CA GLN A 218 12.88 26.12 7.38
C GLN A 218 11.64 26.03 6.50
N GLY A 219 10.56 25.43 7.03
CA GLY A 219 9.26 25.32 6.37
C GLY A 219 9.08 24.14 5.44
N ARG A 220 10.05 23.21 5.36
CA ARG A 220 9.97 22.00 4.51
C ARG A 220 8.69 21.17 4.67
N PHE A 221 8.14 21.11 5.88
CA PHE A 221 6.94 20.32 6.17
C PHE A 221 5.64 21.12 6.13
N CYS A 222 5.69 22.42 6.45
CA CYS A 222 4.49 23.23 6.64
C CYS A 222 4.16 24.13 5.44
N GLN A 223 5.10 24.37 4.52
CA GLN A 223 4.90 25.31 3.42
C GLN A 223 3.82 24.87 2.42
N SER A 224 3.77 23.59 2.05
CA SER A 224 2.74 23.07 1.14
C SER A 224 1.35 23.22 1.73
N MET A 225 1.17 22.73 2.96
CA MET A 225 -0.07 22.85 3.73
C MET A 225 -0.49 24.31 3.94
N LEU A 226 0.47 25.19 4.25
CA LEU A 226 0.22 26.61 4.39
C LEU A 226 -0.31 27.20 3.08
N ARG A 227 0.35 26.95 1.95
CA ARG A 227 -0.08 27.45 0.64
C ARG A 227 -1.49 26.96 0.31
N ASP A 228 -1.75 25.66 0.48
CA ASP A 228 -3.04 25.08 0.12
C ASP A 228 -4.18 25.66 0.98
N LYS A 229 -3.91 26.00 2.26
CA LYS A 229 -4.88 26.67 3.14
C LYS A 229 -5.03 28.17 2.88
N LEU A 230 -3.93 28.86 2.58
CA LEU A 230 -3.94 30.29 2.25
C LEU A 230 -4.71 30.59 0.98
N VAL A 231 -4.58 29.74 -0.04
CA VAL A 231 -5.26 29.92 -1.31
C VAL A 231 -6.77 29.61 -1.19
N GLY A 232 -7.16 28.71 -0.29
CA GLY A 232 -8.58 28.42 -0.03
C GLY A 232 -9.32 29.53 0.73
N GLU A 233 -8.61 30.36 1.50
CA GLU A 233 -9.21 31.31 2.46
C GLU A 233 -8.88 32.79 2.17
N SER A 234 -7.89 33.07 1.33
CA SER A 234 -7.51 34.44 0.93
C SER A 234 -7.62 34.64 -0.57
N MET A 235 -8.03 35.84 -1.00
CA MET A 235 -8.08 36.27 -2.40
C MET A 235 -6.67 36.46 -3.03
N MET A 236 -5.67 35.67 -2.64
CA MET A 236 -4.36 35.68 -3.28
C MET A 236 -4.32 34.61 -4.37
N GLU A 237 -4.11 35.03 -5.61
CA GLU A 237 -3.84 34.12 -6.72
C GLU A 237 -2.63 33.22 -6.40
N HIS A 238 -2.70 31.95 -6.81
CA HIS A 238 -1.66 30.93 -6.62
C HIS A 238 -0.23 31.41 -6.97
N ALA A 239 -0.10 32.35 -7.93
CA ALA A 239 1.17 32.90 -8.38
C ALA A 239 1.78 33.95 -7.41
N ALA A 240 0.98 34.64 -6.62
CA ALA A 240 1.44 35.63 -5.62
C ALA A 240 1.89 34.95 -4.30
N ALA A 241 1.39 33.75 -4.03
CA ALA A 241 1.80 32.90 -2.91
C ALA A 241 3.10 32.13 -3.23
N GLY A 242 4.20 32.85 -3.44
CA GLY A 242 5.52 32.26 -3.74
C GLY A 242 6.01 31.23 -2.71
N ILE A 243 7.06 30.48 -3.02
CA ILE A 243 7.68 29.55 -2.06
C ILE A 243 8.48 30.30 -0.98
N PHE A 244 8.75 29.65 0.16
CA PHE A 244 9.72 30.22 1.08
C PHE A 244 11.08 30.27 0.40
N LYS A 245 11.72 31.45 0.44
CA LYS A 245 13.07 31.62 -0.09
C LYS A 245 14.03 30.70 0.65
N VAL A 246 14.60 29.74 -0.07
CA VAL A 246 15.64 28.84 0.45
C VAL A 246 16.91 29.66 0.68
N ARG A 247 17.54 29.47 1.85
CA ARG A 247 18.78 30.14 2.24
C ARG A 247 19.81 29.07 2.63
N PRO A 248 21.08 29.20 2.21
CA PRO A 248 22.15 28.39 2.77
C PRO A 248 22.33 28.68 4.27
N PRO A 249 22.69 27.66 5.09
CA PRO A 249 22.76 26.25 4.73
C PRO A 249 21.36 25.60 4.68
N VAL A 250 21.12 24.71 3.70
CA VAL A 250 19.79 24.08 3.49
C VAL A 250 19.35 23.22 4.68
N ARG A 251 20.32 22.65 5.40
CA ARG A 251 20.16 21.99 6.70
C ARG A 251 21.09 22.65 7.70
N PRO A 252 20.71 22.72 8.99
CA PRO A 252 21.62 23.17 10.03
C PRO A 252 22.93 22.38 9.97
N VAL A 253 24.04 23.10 10.02
CA VAL A 253 25.39 22.56 10.15
C VAL A 253 25.98 23.14 11.43
N SER A 254 26.74 22.34 12.16
CA SER A 254 27.43 22.82 13.35
C SER A 254 28.46 23.88 12.95
N LEU A 255 28.67 24.88 13.81
CA LEU A 255 29.69 25.89 13.59
C LEU A 255 31.08 25.26 13.47
N SER A 256 31.37 24.21 14.24
CA SER A 256 32.62 23.44 14.14
C SER A 256 32.87 22.86 12.74
N ARG A 257 31.82 22.38 12.06
CA ARG A 257 31.95 21.88 10.68
C ARG A 257 32.18 23.00 9.67
N LEU A 258 31.71 24.21 9.97
CA LEU A 258 31.95 25.39 9.12
C LEU A 258 33.31 26.04 9.38
N GLY A 259 33.85 25.92 10.60
CA GLY A 259 35.13 26.49 11.02
C GLY A 259 36.38 25.75 10.52
N GLY A 260 36.24 24.52 10.02
CA GLY A 260 37.39 23.71 9.59
C GLY A 260 38.30 23.34 10.75
N GLU A 261 39.59 23.07 10.48
CA GLU A 261 40.57 22.66 11.50
C GLU A 261 41.05 23.80 12.41
N ASN A 262 40.62 25.04 12.14
CA ASN A 262 41.11 26.26 12.81
C ASN A 262 40.00 27.04 13.56
N GLY A 263 38.82 26.44 13.77
CA GLY A 263 37.63 27.10 14.32
C GLY A 263 37.05 26.46 15.56
#